data_AF-L9ZYR1-F1
#
_entry.id   AF-L9ZYR1-F1
#
_cell.length_a   1.000
_cell.length_b   1.000
_cell.length_c   1.000
_cell.angle_alpha   90.00
_cell.angle_beta   90.00
_cell.angle_gamma   90.00
#
_symmetry.space_group_name_H-M   'P 1'
#
loop_
_entity.id
_entity.type
_entity.pdbx_description
1 polymer ?
#
loop_
_entity_poly.entity_id
_entity_poly.type
_entity_poly.pdbx_seq_one_letter_code
_entity_poly.pdbx_strand_id
1 'polypeptide(L)'
;MTENDDARHEKETKQYDDWKSQIRSELEAFEGEGPPSIDELWSVAQNESESAASWIHDMPCTEQEIKTAKGDVLKALVALEMAEDRLNEVR
;
A
#
# COMPACT_ATOMS: atom_id res chain seq x y z
N MET A 1 32.16 3.57 8.54
CA MET A 1 31.14 2.50 8.56
C MET A 1 29.80 3.17 8.27
N THR A 2 29.70 3.84 7.12
CA THR A 2 28.67 4.86 6.84
C THR A 2 28.18 4.77 5.39
N GLU A 3 29.10 4.59 4.43
CA GLU A 3 28.74 4.50 3.01
C GLU A 3 27.86 3.29 2.62
N ASN A 4 27.97 2.16 3.33
CA ASN A 4 27.19 0.95 3.02
C ASN A 4 25.76 0.99 3.57
N ASP A 5 25.53 1.71 4.66
CA ASP A 5 24.20 1.81 5.27
C ASP A 5 23.36 2.87 4.53
N ASP A 6 23.99 3.98 4.11
CA ASP A 6 23.34 5.02 3.30
C ASP A 6 22.90 4.47 1.93
N ALA A 7 23.79 3.75 1.22
CA ALA A 7 23.45 3.13 -0.07
C ALA A 7 22.36 2.05 0.03
N ARG A 8 22.26 1.36 1.18
CA ARG A 8 21.21 0.36 1.42
C ARG A 8 19.86 1.03 1.70
N HIS A 9 19.85 2.09 2.51
CA HIS A 9 18.65 2.87 2.77
C HIS A 9 18.10 3.55 1.50
N GLU A 10 18.97 4.11 0.65
CA GLU A 10 18.56 4.68 -0.64
C GLU A 10 17.92 3.63 -1.55
N LYS A 11 18.47 2.42 -1.59
CA LYS A 11 17.94 1.31 -2.41
C LYS A 11 16.58 0.82 -1.88
N GLU A 12 16.45 0.68 -0.57
CA GLU A 12 15.19 0.26 0.08
C GLU A 12 14.10 1.33 -0.12
N THR A 13 14.45 2.62 -0.04
CA THR A 13 13.53 3.73 -0.29
C THR A 13 13.04 3.74 -1.74
N LYS A 14 13.96 3.61 -2.72
CA LYS A 14 13.58 3.58 -4.13
C LYS A 14 12.67 2.39 -4.47
N GLN A 15 12.98 1.21 -3.94
CA GLN A 15 12.16 0.02 -4.14
C GLN A 15 10.76 0.20 -3.55
N TYR A 16 10.67 0.85 -2.39
CA TYR A 16 9.41 1.16 -1.74
C TYR A 16 8.56 2.14 -2.56
N ASP A 17 9.17 3.20 -3.09
CA ASP A 17 8.49 4.17 -3.96
C ASP A 17 8.01 3.53 -5.27
N ASP A 18 8.83 2.65 -5.87
CA ASP A 18 8.46 1.90 -7.06
C ASP A 18 7.22 1.01 -6.80
N TRP A 19 7.16 0.34 -5.65
CA TRP A 19 5.99 -0.47 -5.26
C TRP A 19 4.74 0.38 -5.05
N LYS A 20 4.85 1.52 -4.36
CA LYS A 20 3.71 2.43 -4.16
C LYS A 20 3.17 2.94 -5.49
N SER A 21 4.06 3.29 -6.42
CA SER A 21 3.70 3.77 -7.75
C SER A 21 2.94 2.70 -8.56
N GLN A 22 3.38 1.44 -8.48
CA GLN A 22 2.70 0.31 -9.11
C GLN A 22 1.28 0.12 -8.55
N ILE A 23 1.16 0.07 -7.22
CA ILE A 23 -0.15 -0.10 -6.55
C ILE A 23 -1.09 1.07 -6.88
N ARG A 24 -0.58 2.30 -6.89
CA ARG A 24 -1.37 3.48 -7.28
C ARG A 24 -1.91 3.30 -8.69
N SER A 25 -1.06 2.90 -9.64
CA SER A 25 -1.46 2.66 -11.03
C SER A 25 -2.52 1.54 -11.14
N GLU A 26 -2.39 0.47 -10.36
CA GLU A 26 -3.38 -0.61 -10.30
C GLU A 26 -4.73 -0.12 -9.76
N LEU A 27 -4.73 0.69 -8.70
CA LEU A 27 -5.93 1.26 -8.12
C LEU A 27 -6.59 2.31 -9.03
N GLU A 28 -5.81 3.08 -9.80
CA GLU A 28 -6.32 4.01 -10.80
C GLU A 28 -6.94 3.32 -12.01
N ALA A 29 -6.48 2.10 -12.33
CA ALA A 29 -6.96 1.31 -13.46
C ALA A 29 -8.26 0.54 -13.17
N PHE A 30 -8.91 0.78 -12.04
CA PHE A 30 -10.07 0.00 -11.57
C PHE A 30 -11.21 -0.03 -12.61
N GLU A 31 -11.48 -1.22 -13.12
CA GLU A 31 -12.59 -1.66 -14.00
C GLU A 31 -13.10 -0.71 -15.09
N GLY A 32 -12.28 0.20 -15.61
CA GLY A 32 -12.67 1.05 -16.75
C GLY A 32 -13.74 2.10 -16.46
N GLU A 33 -14.09 2.33 -15.19
CA GLU A 33 -15.07 3.35 -14.76
C GLU A 33 -14.41 4.71 -14.45
N GLY A 34 -13.10 4.80 -14.62
CA GLY A 34 -12.29 5.97 -14.28
C GLY A 34 -11.55 5.78 -12.96
N PRO A 35 -10.86 6.82 -12.49
CA PRO A 35 -10.22 6.76 -11.18
C PRO A 35 -11.27 6.42 -10.10
N PRO A 36 -10.93 5.66 -9.04
CA PRO A 36 -11.89 5.28 -8.00
C PRO A 36 -12.56 6.52 -7.36
N SER A 37 -13.54 6.36 -6.48
CA SER A 37 -14.06 7.42 -5.61
C SER A 37 -13.31 7.46 -4.27
N ILE A 38 -13.56 8.48 -3.45
CA ILE A 38 -13.01 8.53 -2.08
C ILE A 38 -13.54 7.36 -1.24
N ASP A 39 -14.83 7.04 -1.34
CA ASP A 39 -15.46 5.95 -0.58
C ASP A 39 -14.92 4.57 -0.98
N GLU A 40 -14.63 4.37 -2.26
CA GLU A 40 -13.98 3.14 -2.75
C GLU A 40 -12.55 3.01 -2.21
N LEU A 41 -11.79 4.10 -2.19
CA LEU A 41 -10.44 4.08 -1.60
C LEU A 41 -10.48 3.78 -0.09
N TRP A 42 -11.43 4.35 0.65
CA TRP A 42 -11.64 4.01 2.06
C TRP A 42 -12.00 2.53 2.25
N SER A 43 -12.85 2.00 1.38
CA SER A 43 -13.25 0.58 1.40
C SER A 43 -12.07 -0.34 1.12
N VAL A 44 -11.21 0.00 0.15
CA VAL A 44 -9.95 -0.73 -0.10
C VAL A 44 -9.06 -0.65 1.14
N ALA A 45 -8.82 0.54 1.68
CA ALA A 45 -7.97 0.71 2.85
C ALA A 45 -8.45 -0.13 4.05
N GLN A 46 -9.75 -0.16 4.29
CA GLN A 46 -10.34 -0.97 5.34
C GLN A 46 -10.12 -2.47 5.08
N ASN A 47 -10.52 -2.98 3.91
CA ASN A 47 -10.46 -4.40 3.59
C ASN A 47 -9.03 -4.94 3.67
N GLU A 48 -8.06 -4.20 3.13
CA GLU A 48 -6.66 -4.62 3.14
C GLU A 48 -6.07 -4.54 4.55
N SER A 49 -6.49 -3.56 5.37
CA SER A 49 -6.09 -3.48 6.79
C SER A 49 -6.64 -4.66 7.60
N GLU A 50 -7.89 -5.07 7.36
CA GLU A 50 -8.50 -6.23 8.02
C GLU A 50 -7.83 -7.54 7.59
N SER A 51 -7.51 -7.68 6.29
CA SER A 51 -6.74 -8.82 5.77
C SER A 51 -5.37 -8.91 6.44
N ALA A 52 -4.61 -7.81 6.47
CA ALA A 52 -3.31 -7.75 7.13
C ALA A 52 -3.38 -8.14 8.63
N ALA A 53 -4.39 -7.64 9.34
CA ALA A 53 -4.58 -7.94 10.76
C ALA A 53 -4.88 -9.42 11.02
N SER A 54 -5.62 -10.08 10.10
CA SER A 54 -5.93 -11.51 10.22
C SER A 54 -4.66 -12.38 10.24
N TRP A 55 -3.68 -12.05 9.39
CA TRP A 55 -2.40 -12.77 9.34
C TRP A 55 -1.56 -12.62 10.62
N ILE A 56 -1.67 -11.47 11.31
CA ILE A 56 -0.98 -11.23 12.59
C ILE A 56 -1.64 -12.05 13.71
N HIS A 57 -2.97 -12.16 13.67
CA HIS A 57 -3.72 -12.93 14.66
C HIS A 57 -3.44 -14.43 14.57
N ASP A 58 -3.21 -14.96 13.36
CA ASP A 58 -3.05 -16.39 13.10
C ASP A 58 -1.60 -16.91 13.25
N MET A 59 -0.77 -16.22 14.05
CA MET A 59 0.61 -16.64 14.29
C MET A 59 0.73 -18.01 15.00
N PRO A 60 1.73 -18.83 14.63
CA PRO A 60 2.85 -18.54 13.74
C PRO A 60 2.49 -18.64 12.25
N CYS A 61 2.98 -17.69 11.45
CA CYS A 61 2.75 -17.60 10.01
C CYS A 61 4.02 -17.85 9.19
N THR A 62 3.84 -18.28 7.96
CA THR A 62 4.88 -18.56 6.97
C THR A 62 5.46 -17.27 6.38
N GLU A 63 6.65 -17.35 5.77
CA GLU A 63 7.24 -16.21 5.06
C GLU A 63 6.34 -15.66 3.95
N GLN A 64 5.54 -16.54 3.32
CA GLN A 64 4.60 -16.14 2.28
C GLN A 64 3.46 -15.32 2.86
N GLU A 65 2.87 -15.75 3.99
CA GLU A 65 1.81 -15.02 4.68
C GLU A 65 2.31 -13.67 5.21
N ILE A 66 3.55 -13.60 5.70
CA ILE A 66 4.18 -12.32 6.08
C ILE A 66 4.32 -11.39 4.87
N LYS A 67 4.69 -11.91 3.69
CA LYS A 67 4.77 -11.10 2.46
C LYS A 67 3.39 -10.61 2.02
N THR A 68 2.36 -11.47 2.10
CA THR A 68 0.98 -11.09 1.82
C THR A 68 0.53 -9.97 2.77
N ALA A 69 0.67 -10.15 4.08
CA ALA A 69 0.31 -9.12 5.06
C ALA A 69 1.04 -7.79 4.82
N LYS A 70 2.31 -7.81 4.42
CA LYS A 70 3.04 -6.59 4.02
C LYS A 70 2.47 -5.94 2.76
N GLY A 71 2.08 -6.73 1.78
CA GLY A 71 1.41 -6.25 0.57
C GLY A 71 0.07 -5.59 0.89
N ASP A 72 -0.74 -6.24 1.72
CA ASP A 72 -2.04 -5.75 2.18
C ASP A 72 -1.89 -4.41 2.90
N VAL A 73 -0.96 -4.30 3.86
CA VAL A 73 -0.65 -3.04 4.56
C VAL A 73 -0.22 -1.94 3.58
N LEU A 74 0.64 -2.26 2.62
CA LEU A 74 1.12 -1.28 1.65
C LEU A 74 0.00 -0.79 0.75
N LYS A 75 -0.88 -1.68 0.30
CA LYS A 75 -2.04 -1.32 -0.51
C LYS A 75 -3.04 -0.46 0.25
N ALA A 76 -3.28 -0.77 1.53
CA ALA A 76 -4.09 0.06 2.39
C ALA A 76 -3.53 1.49 2.51
N LEU A 77 -2.21 1.61 2.74
CA LEU A 77 -1.53 2.91 2.83
C LEU A 77 -1.69 3.71 1.53
N VAL A 78 -1.43 3.11 0.38
CA VAL A 78 -1.56 3.80 -0.91
C VAL A 78 -2.99 4.27 -1.15
N ALA A 79 -3.99 3.46 -0.80
CA ALA A 79 -5.39 3.86 -0.92
C ALA A 79 -5.73 5.09 -0.04
N LEU A 80 -5.19 5.15 1.19
CA LEU A 80 -5.36 6.29 2.08
C LEU A 80 -4.71 7.57 1.53
N GLU A 81 -3.48 7.46 1.02
CA GLU A 81 -2.77 8.59 0.40
C GLU A 81 -3.52 9.13 -0.82
N MET A 82 -4.05 8.25 -1.67
CA MET A 82 -4.88 8.65 -2.81
C MET A 82 -6.19 9.32 -2.35
N ALA A 83 -6.78 8.86 -1.25
CA ALA A 83 -8.01 9.46 -0.71
C ALA A 83 -7.75 10.87 -0.17
N GLU A 84 -6.61 11.05 0.50
CA GLU A 84 -6.14 12.36 0.96
C GLU A 84 -5.89 13.32 -0.21
N ASP A 85 -5.18 12.87 -1.25
CA ASP A 85 -4.91 13.67 -2.46
C ASP A 85 -6.22 14.23 -3.04
N ARG A 86 -7.24 13.38 -3.16
CA ARG A 86 -8.55 13.77 -3.72
C ARG A 86 -9.37 14.64 -2.80
N LEU A 87 -9.33 14.40 -1.49
CA LEU A 87 -9.97 15.30 -0.53
C LEU A 87 -9.38 16.71 -0.63
N ASN A 88 -8.10 16.83 -0.97
CA ASN A 88 -7.44 18.12 -1.17
C ASN A 88 -7.78 18.76 -2.53
N GLU A 89 -8.18 17.98 -3.54
CA GLU A 89 -8.64 18.50 -4.85
C GLU A 89 -10.06 19.09 -4.81
N VAL A 90 -10.91 18.63 -3.88
CA VAL A 90 -12.31 19.06 -3.74
C VAL A 90 -12.47 20.29 -2.83
N ARG A 91 -11.40 20.73 -2.16
CA ARG A 91 -11.36 21.91 -1.26
C ARG A 91 -11.10 23.21 -2.00
#